data_AF-A0A7R8UJ00-F1
#
_entry.id   AF-A0A7R8UJ00-F1
#
_cell.length_a   1.000
_cell.length_b   1.000
_cell.length_c   1.000
_cell.angle_alpha   90.00
_cell.angle_beta   90.00
_cell.angle_gamma   90.00
#
_symmetry.space_group_name_H-M   'P 1'
#
loop_
_entity.id
_entity.type
_entity.pdbx_description
1 polymer ?
#
loop_
_entity_poly.entity_id
_entity_poly.type
_entity_poly.pdbx_seq_one_letter_code
_entity_poly.pdbx_strand_id
1 'polypeptide(L)'
;MMVSVFKYILAPKLYKQYGVGSCQVLYEPNSLEKWGDQILSTLSLMWNIGYYTSPIILTFLVRRGYFAVESMLSLVKFAAGIGVLLMISLCMRGIGRSKSDSYVNFMKVFNKYGSMPCAETRRALALFDFDFRSWPIDFEISQARNSKTIFQKLSRMKFLLKSALPCQVAAYFAVQTFGIRMIYPGCVKLIQVFIEPVLIQGRCKLIEQEKAVRYKLKTCDLNEIDAVFIDNRNKNDNGKILVICSEGNAGFYEIGIMSTPLSKKYSVVGWNHPGFAGSTGLPFPAQDENAIDSVMQFALNYLGFPLENIILFGWSIGAYSTLWAAKNYPDIRGIILDATFDDILYLALPKMPNMFSGVVELAIREYVNLNNSELVKQYSGPILMIRRTEDEIICTHENNINTNRGNYLLLNMLRYRFPNIFKLSQMELASKILSKPLDKLSENREDQECFSLLASYVSVNKNCYPLPIGETFNEIQRNNLVEFLIRKHLRDFKSTHCTPLPAEFFDLPWNISVETDFIPT
;
A
#
# COMPACT_ATOMS: atom_id res chain seq x y z
N MET A 1 -40.18 -25.12 11.26
CA MET A 1 -39.50 -23.94 11.84
C MET A 1 -39.19 -22.97 10.71
N MET A 2 -40.06 -21.97 10.46
CA MET A 2 -39.82 -20.96 9.42
C MET A 2 -38.60 -20.13 9.87
N VAL A 3 -37.42 -20.45 9.33
CA VAL A 3 -36.27 -19.56 9.49
C VAL A 3 -36.67 -18.24 8.86
N SER A 4 -36.73 -17.16 9.65
CA SER A 4 -37.17 -15.85 9.17
C SER A 4 -36.27 -15.40 8.01
N VAL A 5 -36.81 -15.49 6.78
CA VAL A 5 -36.11 -15.18 5.52
C VAL A 5 -35.52 -13.76 5.54
N PHE A 6 -36.13 -12.87 6.32
CA PHE A 6 -35.67 -11.50 6.55
C PHE A 6 -34.21 -11.42 7.02
N LYS A 7 -33.72 -12.40 7.79
CA LYS A 7 -32.34 -12.43 8.28
C LYS A 7 -31.30 -12.60 7.16
N TYR A 8 -31.71 -13.09 5.98
CA TYR A 8 -30.82 -13.32 4.84
C TYR A 8 -30.83 -12.16 3.83
N ILE A 9 -31.84 -11.28 3.89
CA ILE A 9 -32.05 -10.23 2.90
C ILE A 9 -30.89 -9.25 2.89
N LEU A 10 -30.46 -8.76 4.05
CA LEU A 10 -29.37 -7.78 4.21
C LEU A 10 -28.08 -8.41 4.76
N ALA A 11 -28.01 -9.74 4.76
CA ALA A 11 -26.85 -10.46 5.27
C ALA A 11 -25.60 -10.23 4.38
N PRO A 12 -24.38 -10.37 4.96
CA PRO A 12 -23.14 -10.17 4.23
C PRO A 12 -23.04 -11.11 3.01
N LYS A 13 -22.50 -10.64 1.89
CA LYS A 13 -22.22 -11.53 0.75
C LYS A 13 -21.16 -12.54 1.15
N LEU A 14 -21.42 -13.81 0.87
CA LEU A 14 -20.45 -14.90 1.03
C LEU A 14 -19.73 -15.10 -0.30
N TYR A 15 -18.40 -15.13 -0.26
CA TYR A 15 -17.55 -15.33 -1.43
C TYR A 15 -17.00 -16.75 -1.49
N LYS A 16 -16.61 -17.32 -0.34
CA LYS A 16 -16.02 -18.66 -0.27
C LYS A 16 -16.19 -19.28 1.11
N GLN A 17 -16.25 -20.61 1.15
CA GLN A 17 -15.99 -21.40 2.34
C GLN A 17 -14.67 -22.16 2.13
N TYR A 18 -13.68 -21.93 3.00
CA TYR A 18 -12.36 -22.57 2.93
C TYR A 18 -12.41 -24.02 3.40
N GLY A 19 -11.50 -24.84 2.86
CA GLY A 19 -11.37 -26.26 3.21
C GLY A 19 -12.46 -27.16 2.61
N VAL A 20 -13.31 -26.62 1.73
CA VAL A 20 -14.29 -27.36 0.95
C VAL A 20 -13.94 -27.23 -0.53
N GLY A 21 -13.52 -28.33 -1.15
CA GLY A 21 -13.11 -28.35 -2.56
C GLY A 21 -11.73 -27.74 -2.81
N SER A 22 -11.47 -27.31 -4.05
CA SER A 22 -10.20 -26.69 -4.44
C SER A 22 -10.19 -25.18 -4.16
N CYS A 23 -9.00 -24.56 -4.19
CA CYS A 23 -8.87 -23.10 -4.07
C CYS A 23 -9.76 -22.35 -5.07
N GLN A 24 -10.00 -22.93 -6.25
CA GLN A 24 -10.76 -22.32 -7.34
C GLN A 24 -12.28 -22.34 -7.13
N VAL A 25 -12.80 -23.17 -6.22
CA VAL A 25 -14.24 -23.27 -5.99
C VAL A 25 -14.69 -22.10 -5.11
N LEU A 26 -15.44 -21.17 -5.70
CA LEU A 26 -16.10 -20.07 -4.99
C LEU A 26 -17.49 -20.51 -4.50
N TYR A 27 -18.10 -19.70 -3.65
CA TYR A 27 -19.51 -19.87 -3.30
C TYR A 27 -20.37 -19.70 -4.57
N GLU A 28 -21.16 -20.71 -4.89
CA GLU A 28 -22.09 -20.68 -6.02
C GLU A 28 -23.50 -20.32 -5.56
N PRO A 29 -24.00 -19.11 -5.87
CA PRO A 29 -25.37 -18.74 -5.55
C PRO A 29 -26.35 -19.52 -6.44
N ASN A 30 -27.47 -19.96 -5.86
CA ASN A 30 -28.57 -20.54 -6.65
C ASN A 30 -29.24 -19.49 -7.56
N SER A 31 -30.10 -19.94 -8.47
CA SER A 31 -30.71 -19.09 -9.50
C SER A 31 -31.46 -17.87 -8.94
N LEU A 32 -32.09 -17.98 -7.76
CA LEU A 32 -32.80 -16.86 -7.13
C LEU A 32 -31.83 -15.81 -6.59
N GLU A 33 -30.78 -16.25 -5.89
CA GLU A 33 -29.73 -15.36 -5.40
C GLU A 33 -28.97 -14.71 -6.56
N LYS A 34 -28.59 -15.50 -7.56
CA LYS A 34 -27.89 -15.02 -8.75
C LYS A 34 -28.68 -13.95 -9.48
N TRP A 35 -29.98 -14.13 -9.69
CA TRP A 35 -30.83 -13.12 -10.32
C TRP A 35 -30.91 -11.84 -9.50
N GLY A 36 -31.14 -11.96 -8.18
CA GLY A 36 -31.19 -10.80 -7.28
C GLY A 36 -29.86 -10.02 -7.26
N ASP A 37 -28.74 -10.73 -7.15
CA ASP A 37 -27.40 -10.12 -7.14
C ASP A 37 -27.02 -9.51 -8.50
N GLN A 38 -27.44 -10.10 -9.62
CA GLN A 38 -27.24 -9.51 -10.96
C GLN A 38 -27.92 -8.14 -11.10
N ILE A 39 -29.18 -8.03 -10.66
CA ILE A 39 -29.90 -6.74 -10.70
C ILE A 39 -29.25 -5.73 -9.75
N LEU A 40 -28.94 -6.14 -8.51
CA LEU A 40 -28.31 -5.27 -7.52
C LEU A 40 -26.91 -4.77 -7.96
N SER A 41 -26.11 -5.66 -8.55
CA SER A 41 -24.79 -5.30 -9.09
C SER A 41 -24.89 -4.37 -10.29
N THR A 42 -25.86 -4.58 -11.18
CA THR A 42 -26.12 -3.70 -12.33
C THR A 42 -26.55 -2.31 -11.86
N LEU A 43 -27.46 -2.22 -10.89
CA LEU A 43 -27.89 -0.94 -10.32
C LEU A 43 -26.73 -0.22 -9.60
N SER A 44 -25.88 -0.97 -8.88
CA SER A 44 -24.65 -0.43 -8.27
C SER A 44 -23.68 0.10 -9.33
N LEU A 45 -23.48 -0.63 -10.43
CA LEU A 45 -22.64 -0.19 -11.54
C LEU A 45 -23.20 1.07 -12.20
N MET A 46 -24.51 1.12 -12.46
CA MET A 46 -25.19 2.31 -13.00
C MET A 46 -25.04 3.51 -12.07
N TRP A 47 -25.15 3.30 -10.74
CA TRP A 47 -24.92 4.34 -9.76
C TRP A 47 -23.48 4.86 -9.80
N ASN A 48 -22.49 3.97 -9.86
CA ASN A 48 -21.09 4.36 -9.94
C ASN A 48 -20.77 5.11 -11.24
N ILE A 49 -21.24 4.60 -12.39
CA ILE A 49 -21.10 5.30 -13.68
C ILE A 49 -21.78 6.67 -13.60
N GLY A 50 -23.00 6.73 -13.06
CA GLY A 50 -23.76 7.95 -12.86
C GLY A 50 -23.04 8.96 -11.97
N TYR A 51 -22.36 8.50 -10.91
CA TYR A 51 -21.55 9.34 -10.05
C TYR A 51 -20.39 9.98 -10.83
N TYR A 52 -19.61 9.18 -11.57
CA TYR A 52 -18.46 9.69 -12.34
C TYR A 52 -18.86 10.53 -13.56
N THR A 53 -20.05 10.30 -14.12
CA THR A 53 -20.59 11.07 -15.27
C THR A 53 -21.61 12.13 -14.85
N SER A 54 -21.78 12.35 -13.55
CA SER A 54 -22.83 13.23 -13.00
C SER A 54 -22.82 14.65 -13.55
N PRO A 55 -21.68 15.33 -13.83
CA PRO A 55 -21.70 16.67 -14.41
C PRO A 55 -22.30 16.68 -15.83
N ILE A 56 -22.03 15.63 -16.61
CA ILE A 56 -22.55 15.48 -17.98
C ILE A 56 -24.05 15.18 -17.93
N ILE A 57 -24.45 14.24 -17.07
CA ILE A 57 -25.86 13.87 -16.87
C ILE A 57 -26.66 15.08 -16.40
N LEU A 58 -26.17 15.83 -15.41
CA LEU A 58 -26.84 17.00 -14.87
C LEU A 58 -27.03 18.07 -15.95
N THR A 59 -25.97 18.36 -16.72
CA THR A 59 -26.05 19.32 -17.83
C THR A 59 -27.08 18.90 -18.87
N PHE A 60 -27.13 17.61 -19.21
CA PHE A 60 -28.13 17.06 -20.12
C PHE A 60 -29.55 17.20 -19.56
N LEU A 61 -29.78 16.86 -18.29
CA LEU A 61 -31.09 16.92 -17.64
C LEU A 61 -31.62 18.36 -17.55
N VAL A 62 -30.75 19.32 -17.22
CA VAL A 62 -31.09 20.76 -17.19
C VAL A 62 -31.43 21.26 -18.60
N ARG A 63 -30.59 20.99 -19.60
CA ARG A 63 -30.83 21.42 -20.99
C ARG A 63 -32.12 20.88 -21.58
N ARG A 64 -32.54 19.70 -21.16
CA ARG A 64 -33.78 19.05 -21.62
C ARG A 64 -35.00 19.41 -20.79
N GLY A 65 -34.86 20.24 -19.75
CA GLY A 65 -35.99 20.69 -18.93
C GLY A 65 -36.59 19.59 -18.04
N TYR A 66 -35.86 18.50 -17.76
CA TYR A 66 -36.37 17.41 -16.91
C TYR A 66 -36.64 17.84 -15.46
N PHE A 67 -36.14 19.03 -15.05
CA PHE A 67 -36.45 19.64 -13.76
C PHE A 67 -37.76 20.45 -13.75
N ALA A 68 -38.48 20.54 -14.87
CA ALA A 68 -39.81 21.16 -14.92
C ALA A 68 -40.86 20.31 -14.18
N VAL A 69 -41.87 20.96 -13.59
CA VAL A 69 -42.94 20.31 -12.79
C VAL A 69 -43.65 19.20 -13.56
N GLU A 70 -43.81 19.35 -14.88
CA GLU A 70 -44.46 18.36 -15.75
C GLU A 70 -43.63 17.07 -15.91
N SER A 71 -42.30 17.17 -15.86
CA SER A 71 -41.38 16.02 -15.97
C SER A 71 -41.11 15.34 -14.63
N MET A 72 -41.41 16.00 -13.51
CA MET A 72 -41.20 15.47 -12.15
C MET A 72 -42.01 14.19 -11.90
N LEU A 73 -43.23 14.10 -12.41
CA LEU A 73 -44.05 12.90 -12.23
C LEU A 73 -43.43 11.67 -12.90
N SER A 74 -42.79 11.84 -14.06
CA SER A 74 -42.07 10.78 -14.77
C SER A 74 -40.82 10.33 -14.01
N LEU A 75 -40.08 11.27 -13.41
CA LEU A 75 -38.93 10.96 -12.55
C LEU A 75 -39.36 10.18 -11.30
N VAL A 76 -40.48 10.55 -10.68
CA VAL A 76 -41.04 9.81 -9.54
C VAL A 76 -41.45 8.39 -9.93
N LYS A 77 -42.13 8.20 -11.07
CA LYS A 77 -42.48 6.87 -11.58
C LYS A 77 -41.24 6.02 -11.86
N PHE A 78 -40.21 6.61 -12.45
CA PHE A 78 -38.93 5.93 -12.71
C PHE A 78 -38.25 5.52 -11.41
N ALA A 79 -38.13 6.43 -10.44
CA ALA A 79 -37.56 6.15 -9.13
C ALA A 79 -38.36 5.06 -8.38
N ALA A 80 -39.69 5.11 -8.43
CA ALA A 80 -40.56 4.08 -7.86
C ALA A 80 -40.35 2.71 -8.53
N GLY A 81 -40.23 2.68 -9.86
CA GLY A 81 -39.91 1.46 -10.61
C GLY A 81 -38.58 0.83 -10.18
N ILE A 82 -37.52 1.65 -10.05
CA ILE A 82 -36.23 1.20 -9.50
C ILE A 82 -36.40 0.70 -8.06
N GLY A 83 -37.17 1.39 -7.23
CA GLY A 83 -37.45 0.99 -5.85
C GLY A 83 -38.14 -0.37 -5.74
N VAL A 84 -39.16 -0.62 -6.56
CA VAL A 84 -39.84 -1.92 -6.62
C VAL A 84 -38.88 -3.02 -7.09
N LEU A 85 -38.09 -2.74 -8.13
CA LEU A 85 -37.10 -3.68 -8.65
C LEU A 85 -36.04 -4.03 -7.60
N LEU A 86 -35.56 -3.05 -6.83
CA LEU A 86 -34.65 -3.26 -5.70
C LEU A 86 -35.27 -4.16 -4.64
N MET A 87 -36.51 -3.90 -4.23
CA MET A 87 -37.20 -4.71 -3.21
C MET A 87 -37.40 -6.16 -3.66
N ILE A 88 -37.83 -6.39 -4.90
CA ILE A 88 -37.99 -7.74 -5.46
C ILE A 88 -36.63 -8.45 -5.48
N SER A 89 -35.58 -7.78 -5.94
CA SER A 89 -34.22 -8.34 -6.01
C SER A 89 -33.67 -8.73 -4.64
N LEU A 90 -33.89 -7.89 -3.62
CA LEU A 90 -33.50 -8.15 -2.24
C LEU A 90 -34.26 -9.35 -1.65
N CYS A 91 -35.56 -9.47 -1.92
CA CYS A 91 -36.37 -10.61 -1.49
C CYS A 91 -35.92 -11.91 -2.16
N MET A 92 -35.70 -11.89 -3.49
CA MET A 92 -35.21 -13.05 -4.22
C MET A 92 -33.83 -13.50 -3.72
N ARG A 93 -32.93 -12.55 -3.46
CA ARG A 93 -31.65 -12.81 -2.80
C ARG A 93 -31.80 -13.48 -1.44
N GLY A 94 -32.65 -12.93 -0.58
CA GLY A 94 -32.90 -13.49 0.76
C GLY A 94 -33.47 -14.92 0.72
N ILE A 95 -34.44 -15.17 -0.17
CA ILE A 95 -35.01 -16.51 -0.37
C ILE A 95 -33.93 -17.48 -0.90
N GLY A 96 -33.15 -17.05 -1.90
CA GLY A 96 -32.05 -17.83 -2.44
C GLY A 96 -31.06 -18.25 -1.36
N ARG A 97 -30.54 -17.30 -0.59
CA ARG A 97 -29.63 -17.55 0.53
C ARG A 97 -30.19 -18.49 1.60
N SER A 98 -31.48 -18.35 1.92
CA SER A 98 -32.14 -19.21 2.92
C SER A 98 -32.23 -20.69 2.51
N LYS A 99 -32.10 -20.98 1.21
CA LYS A 99 -32.13 -22.35 0.63
C LYS A 99 -30.73 -22.91 0.37
N SER A 100 -29.67 -22.17 0.67
CA SER A 100 -28.29 -22.58 0.45
C SER A 100 -27.68 -23.11 1.74
N ASP A 101 -27.33 -24.39 1.78
CA ASP A 101 -26.78 -25.02 3.00
C ASP A 101 -25.47 -24.36 3.45
N SER A 102 -24.57 -24.04 2.51
CA SER A 102 -23.32 -23.33 2.81
C SER A 102 -23.58 -21.94 3.39
N TYR A 103 -24.52 -21.19 2.81
CA TYR A 103 -24.87 -19.86 3.30
C TYR A 103 -25.57 -19.89 4.66
N VAL A 104 -26.48 -20.85 4.86
CA VAL A 104 -27.15 -21.06 6.16
C VAL A 104 -26.11 -21.44 7.23
N ASN A 105 -25.13 -22.28 6.90
CA ASN A 105 -24.03 -22.60 7.81
C ASN A 105 -23.18 -21.38 8.16
N PHE A 106 -22.78 -20.60 7.15
CA PHE A 106 -22.10 -19.32 7.35
C PHE A 106 -22.89 -18.42 8.30
N MET A 107 -24.19 -18.22 8.07
CA MET A 107 -25.03 -17.39 8.91
C MET A 107 -25.16 -17.90 10.35
N LYS A 108 -25.15 -19.21 10.57
CA LYS A 108 -25.11 -19.78 11.93
C LYS A 108 -23.81 -19.40 12.64
N VAL A 109 -22.67 -19.55 11.96
CA VAL A 109 -21.34 -19.21 12.52
C VAL A 109 -21.21 -17.70 12.75
N PHE A 110 -21.64 -16.88 11.78
CA PHE A 110 -21.63 -15.42 11.86
C PHE A 110 -22.47 -14.91 13.05
N ASN A 111 -23.71 -15.40 13.19
CA ASN A 111 -24.56 -15.02 14.32
C ASN A 111 -24.01 -15.52 15.66
N LYS A 112 -23.43 -16.73 15.70
CA LYS A 112 -22.80 -17.28 16.90
C LYS A 112 -21.59 -16.45 17.35
N TYR A 113 -20.77 -15.97 16.42
CA TYR A 113 -19.69 -15.04 16.72
C TYR A 113 -20.25 -13.73 17.28
N GLY A 114 -21.29 -13.16 16.66
CA GLY A 114 -21.92 -11.92 17.13
C GLY A 114 -22.53 -12.02 18.53
N SER A 115 -23.04 -13.20 18.93
CA SER A 115 -23.57 -13.41 20.28
C SER A 115 -22.51 -13.79 21.32
N MET A 116 -21.46 -14.52 20.92
CA MET A 116 -20.39 -14.97 21.81
C MET A 116 -19.02 -14.89 21.10
N PRO A 117 -18.40 -13.70 21.09
CA PRO A 117 -17.07 -13.52 20.53
C PRO A 117 -16.01 -14.24 21.38
N CYS A 118 -15.32 -15.23 20.81
CA CYS A 118 -14.19 -15.90 21.43
C CYS A 118 -13.24 -16.45 20.36
N ALA A 119 -12.08 -16.96 20.77
CA ALA A 119 -11.08 -17.49 19.83
C ALA A 119 -11.60 -18.64 18.97
N GLU A 120 -12.51 -19.48 19.50
CA GLU A 120 -13.11 -20.59 18.76
C GLU A 120 -14.12 -20.12 17.72
N THR A 121 -15.03 -19.20 18.09
CA THR A 121 -16.01 -18.65 17.15
C THR A 121 -15.33 -17.80 16.09
N ARG A 122 -14.22 -17.12 16.42
CA ARG A 122 -13.39 -16.40 15.45
C ARG A 122 -12.72 -17.33 14.45
N ARG A 123 -12.15 -18.45 14.92
CA ARG A 123 -11.56 -19.49 14.06
C ARG A 123 -12.59 -20.12 13.13
N ALA A 124 -13.79 -20.40 13.64
CA ALA A 124 -14.88 -20.91 12.81
C ALA A 124 -15.33 -19.89 11.76
N LEU A 125 -15.42 -18.60 12.11
CA LEU A 125 -15.76 -17.53 11.18
C LEU A 125 -14.70 -17.33 10.09
N ALA A 126 -13.42 -17.52 10.43
CA ALA A 126 -12.30 -17.42 9.50
C ALA A 126 -12.33 -18.48 8.37
N LEU A 127 -13.17 -19.52 8.49
CA LEU A 127 -13.40 -20.49 7.42
C LEU A 127 -14.28 -19.95 6.30
N PHE A 128 -14.81 -18.73 6.41
CA PHE A 128 -15.64 -18.10 5.40
C PHE A 128 -15.00 -16.79 4.95
N ASP A 129 -14.91 -16.57 3.63
CA ASP A 129 -14.63 -15.27 3.04
C ASP A 129 -15.95 -14.58 2.71
N PHE A 130 -16.16 -13.38 3.23
CA PHE A 130 -17.40 -12.63 3.09
C PHE A 130 -17.13 -11.13 3.08
N ASP A 131 -18.16 -10.33 2.83
CA ASP A 131 -18.10 -8.86 2.78
C ASP A 131 -17.28 -8.28 3.94
N PHE A 132 -16.15 -7.64 3.61
CA PHE A 132 -15.23 -7.12 4.61
C PHE A 132 -15.87 -6.10 5.55
N ARG A 133 -16.86 -5.34 5.07
CA ARG A 133 -17.66 -4.41 5.90
C ARG A 133 -18.28 -5.10 7.13
N SER A 134 -18.61 -6.39 7.03
CA SER A 134 -19.19 -7.17 8.12
C SER A 134 -18.15 -7.98 8.90
N TRP A 135 -16.89 -7.94 8.50
CA TRP A 135 -15.80 -8.62 9.19
C TRP A 135 -15.56 -7.95 10.56
N PRO A 136 -15.33 -8.71 11.64
CA PRO A 136 -15.12 -8.13 12.95
C PRO A 136 -13.79 -7.39 13.04
N ILE A 137 -13.73 -6.34 13.85
CA ILE A 137 -12.47 -5.63 14.13
C ILE A 137 -11.59 -6.56 14.98
N ASP A 138 -10.41 -6.90 14.46
CA ASP A 138 -9.48 -7.81 15.13
C ASP A 138 -8.46 -7.05 15.98
N PHE A 139 -8.11 -5.83 15.57
CA PHE A 139 -7.18 -4.96 16.28
C PHE A 139 -7.63 -3.51 16.15
N GLU A 140 -7.58 -2.76 17.25
CA GLU A 140 -7.85 -1.33 17.26
C GLU A 140 -6.69 -0.61 17.96
N ILE A 141 -6.17 0.44 17.34
CA ILE A 141 -5.00 1.16 17.86
C ILE A 141 -5.22 1.74 19.27
N SER A 142 -6.47 2.01 19.65
CA SER A 142 -6.84 2.46 21.01
C SER A 142 -6.51 1.43 22.10
N GLN A 143 -6.36 0.16 21.74
CA GLN A 143 -5.98 -0.94 22.65
C GLN A 143 -4.47 -0.95 22.94
N ALA A 144 -3.64 -0.35 22.09
CA ALA A 144 -2.17 -0.29 22.22
C ALA A 144 -1.69 0.89 23.10
N ARG A 145 -2.51 1.30 24.09
CA ARG A 145 -2.56 2.63 24.74
C ARG A 145 -1.39 3.03 25.66
N ASN A 146 -0.14 2.70 25.30
CA ASN A 146 1.07 3.19 25.97
C ASN A 146 2.01 4.04 25.08
N SER A 147 1.74 4.21 23.78
CA SER A 147 2.57 5.09 22.94
C SER A 147 2.02 6.53 22.94
N LYS A 148 2.68 7.42 23.67
CA LYS A 148 2.44 8.88 23.66
C LYS A 148 2.93 9.58 22.37
N THR A 149 3.37 8.85 21.34
CA THR A 149 4.38 9.41 20.44
C THR A 149 3.92 9.79 19.03
N ILE A 150 2.72 9.41 18.56
CA ILE A 150 2.31 9.76 17.19
C ILE A 150 0.83 10.12 17.12
N PHE A 151 0.40 11.05 17.98
CA PHE A 151 -0.71 11.91 17.57
C PHE A 151 -0.10 13.02 16.73
N GLN A 152 0.05 12.79 15.42
CA GLN A 152 -0.13 13.94 14.54
C GLN A 152 -1.50 14.47 14.91
N LYS A 153 -1.52 15.69 15.47
CA LYS A 153 -2.74 16.49 15.55
C LYS A 153 -3.48 16.22 14.26
N LEU A 154 -4.74 15.76 14.33
CA LEU A 154 -5.69 15.95 13.25
C LEU A 154 -5.33 17.31 12.69
N SER A 155 -4.81 17.36 11.46
CA SER A 155 -4.61 18.62 10.80
C SER A 155 -6.04 19.11 10.63
N ARG A 156 -6.53 19.81 11.67
CA ARG A 156 -7.64 20.72 11.59
C ARG A 156 -7.19 21.56 10.43
N MET A 157 -7.78 21.31 9.26
CA MET A 157 -7.65 22.17 8.11
C MET A 157 -7.82 23.56 8.70
N LYS A 158 -6.71 24.28 8.85
CA LYS A 158 -6.77 25.69 9.18
C LYS A 158 -7.32 26.26 7.90
N PHE A 159 -8.64 26.36 7.85
CA PHE A 159 -9.36 27.13 6.86
C PHE A 159 -9.02 28.59 7.15
N LEU A 160 -7.78 28.95 6.88
CA LEU A 160 -7.33 30.32 6.77
C LEU A 160 -7.91 30.79 5.45
N LEU A 161 -9.20 31.17 5.48
CA LEU A 161 -9.74 32.13 4.52
C LEU A 161 -9.04 33.47 4.75
N LYS A 162 -7.77 33.55 4.39
CA LYS A 162 -7.09 34.79 4.09
C LYS A 162 -6.72 34.67 2.63
N SER A 163 -7.61 35.21 1.79
CA SER A 163 -7.46 35.33 0.34
C SER A 163 -6.98 34.05 -0.36
N ALA A 164 -7.81 33.00 -0.39
CA ALA A 164 -7.48 31.83 -1.19
C ALA A 164 -7.46 32.21 -2.67
N LEU A 165 -6.27 32.17 -3.29
CA LEU A 165 -6.11 32.44 -4.71
C LEU A 165 -6.94 31.44 -5.53
N PRO A 166 -7.53 31.81 -6.69
CA PRO A 166 -8.35 30.91 -7.50
C PRO A 166 -7.72 29.52 -7.75
N CYS A 167 -6.40 29.47 -7.89
CA CYS A 167 -5.64 28.22 -8.05
C CYS A 167 -5.71 27.29 -6.82
N GLN A 168 -5.75 27.82 -5.59
CA GLN A 168 -5.87 27.01 -4.37
C GLN A 168 -7.23 26.32 -4.28
N VAL A 169 -8.29 27.04 -4.65
CA VAL A 169 -9.65 26.49 -4.73
C VAL A 169 -9.71 25.41 -5.82
N ALA A 170 -9.16 25.69 -7.01
CA ALA A 170 -9.10 24.72 -8.09
C ALA A 170 -8.30 23.46 -7.71
N ALA A 171 -7.13 23.63 -7.07
CA ALA A 171 -6.30 22.52 -6.59
C ALA A 171 -7.03 21.66 -5.56
N TYR A 172 -7.70 22.29 -4.58
CA TYR A 172 -8.53 21.59 -3.60
C TYR A 172 -9.59 20.71 -4.28
N PHE A 173 -10.40 21.30 -5.17
CA PHE A 173 -11.43 20.54 -5.87
C PHE A 173 -10.86 19.45 -6.76
N ALA A 174 -9.77 19.72 -7.48
CA ALA A 174 -9.10 18.73 -8.33
C ALA A 174 -8.69 17.50 -7.52
N VAL A 175 -7.99 17.70 -6.40
CA VAL A 175 -7.52 16.61 -5.54
C VAL A 175 -8.67 15.81 -4.93
N GLN A 176 -9.67 16.48 -4.38
CA GLN A 176 -10.79 15.84 -3.68
C GLN A 176 -11.70 15.02 -4.61
N THR A 177 -11.82 15.44 -5.88
CA THR A 177 -12.72 14.81 -6.85
C THR A 177 -12.04 13.69 -7.64
N PHE A 178 -10.96 13.99 -8.37
CA PHE A 178 -10.31 13.03 -9.26
C PHE A 178 -8.81 12.85 -9.01
N GLY A 179 -8.11 13.85 -8.48
CA GLY A 179 -6.66 13.84 -8.32
C GLY A 179 -6.16 12.66 -7.49
N ILE A 180 -6.73 12.43 -6.30
CA ILE A 180 -6.34 11.30 -5.46
C ILE A 180 -6.58 9.94 -6.14
N ARG A 181 -7.62 9.84 -6.97
CA ARG A 181 -7.98 8.63 -7.72
C ARG A 181 -7.08 8.39 -8.92
N MET A 182 -6.48 9.44 -9.50
CA MET A 182 -5.45 9.28 -10.53
C MET A 182 -4.11 8.88 -9.91
N ILE A 183 -3.77 9.42 -8.74
CA ILE A 183 -2.55 9.06 -8.02
C ILE A 183 -2.64 7.62 -7.52
N TYR A 184 -3.79 7.21 -6.98
CA TYR A 184 -4.08 5.85 -6.52
C TYR A 184 -5.30 5.23 -7.23
N PRO A 185 -5.14 4.71 -8.46
CA PRO A 185 -6.23 4.05 -9.19
C PRO A 185 -6.84 2.86 -8.45
N GLY A 186 -6.10 2.20 -7.56
CA GLY A 186 -6.61 1.09 -6.75
C GLY A 186 -7.81 1.46 -5.86
N CYS A 187 -8.01 2.75 -5.51
CA CYS A 187 -9.19 3.21 -4.76
C CYS A 187 -10.44 3.49 -5.63
N VAL A 188 -10.34 3.32 -6.95
CA VAL A 188 -11.46 3.52 -7.88
C VAL A 188 -12.38 2.31 -7.85
N LYS A 189 -13.62 2.50 -7.38
CA LYS A 189 -14.63 1.43 -7.25
C LYS A 189 -14.84 0.63 -8.53
N LEU A 190 -14.84 1.28 -9.69
CA LEU A 190 -15.04 0.60 -10.97
C LEU A 190 -13.90 -0.38 -11.26
N ILE A 191 -12.65 0.03 -11.05
CA ILE A 191 -11.46 -0.82 -11.19
C ILE A 191 -11.54 -2.00 -10.20
N GLN A 192 -11.93 -1.71 -8.96
CA GLN A 192 -12.07 -2.74 -7.93
C GLN A 192 -13.12 -3.79 -8.28
N VAL A 193 -14.27 -3.41 -8.85
CA VAL A 193 -15.29 -4.36 -9.31
C VAL A 193 -14.73 -5.31 -10.39
N PHE A 194 -13.90 -4.80 -11.30
CA PHE A 194 -13.28 -5.63 -12.35
C PHE A 194 -12.23 -6.59 -11.80
N ILE A 195 -11.45 -6.18 -10.79
CA ILE A 195 -10.36 -7.00 -10.24
C ILE A 195 -10.79 -7.89 -9.06
N GLU A 196 -11.96 -7.65 -8.45
CA GLU A 196 -12.48 -8.40 -7.30
C GLU A 196 -12.33 -9.94 -7.42
N PRO A 197 -12.68 -10.58 -8.56
CA PRO A 197 -12.52 -12.04 -8.68
C PRO A 197 -11.07 -12.50 -8.56
N VAL A 198 -10.12 -11.72 -9.08
CA VAL A 198 -8.68 -12.00 -9.01
C VAL A 198 -8.18 -11.83 -7.58
N LEU A 199 -8.64 -10.80 -6.86
CA LEU A 199 -8.29 -10.59 -5.46
C LEU A 199 -8.80 -11.71 -4.57
N ILE A 200 -10.06 -12.13 -4.73
CA ILE A 200 -10.62 -13.26 -3.96
C ILE A 200 -9.80 -14.53 -4.21
N GLN A 201 -9.42 -14.79 -5.47
CA GLN A 201 -8.58 -15.95 -5.80
C GLN A 201 -7.16 -15.84 -5.18
N GLY A 202 -6.55 -14.66 -5.22
CA GLY A 202 -5.25 -14.39 -4.58
C GLY A 202 -5.30 -14.62 -3.08
N ARG A 203 -6.29 -14.05 -2.40
CA ARG A 203 -6.54 -14.26 -0.96
C ARG A 203 -6.75 -15.74 -0.63
N CYS A 204 -7.49 -16.46 -1.47
CA CYS A 204 -7.70 -17.89 -1.31
C CYS A 204 -6.39 -18.68 -1.34
N LYS A 205 -5.48 -18.37 -2.27
CA LYS A 205 -4.15 -19.02 -2.32
C LYS A 205 -3.38 -18.74 -1.04
N LEU A 206 -3.35 -17.49 -0.57
CA LEU A 206 -2.67 -17.12 0.68
C LEU A 206 -3.23 -17.92 1.88
N ILE A 207 -4.55 -17.98 2.03
CA ILE A 207 -5.18 -18.64 3.19
C ILE A 207 -5.01 -20.17 3.12
N GLU A 208 -5.27 -20.80 1.98
CA GLU A 208 -5.27 -22.27 1.90
C GLU A 208 -3.86 -22.85 1.75
N GLN A 209 -2.98 -22.21 0.97
CA GLN A 209 -1.63 -22.71 0.66
C GLN A 209 -0.59 -22.20 1.66
N GLU A 210 -0.58 -20.91 1.96
CA GLU A 210 0.41 -20.29 2.86
C GLU A 210 -0.04 -20.25 4.33
N LYS A 211 -1.27 -20.67 4.63
CA LYS A 211 -1.88 -20.63 5.97
C LYS A 211 -1.97 -19.21 6.53
N ALA A 212 -2.25 -18.26 5.64
CA ALA A 212 -2.45 -16.87 6.00
C ALA A 212 -3.72 -16.67 6.85
N VAL A 213 -3.69 -15.69 7.75
CA VAL A 213 -4.83 -15.28 8.56
C VAL A 213 -5.18 -13.83 8.23
N ARG A 214 -6.44 -13.58 7.86
CA ARG A 214 -6.94 -12.23 7.53
C ARG A 214 -7.42 -11.50 8.77
N TYR A 215 -7.09 -10.21 8.84
CA TYR A 215 -7.37 -9.31 9.94
C TYR A 215 -8.04 -8.03 9.43
N LYS A 216 -8.93 -7.47 10.26
CA LYS A 216 -9.39 -6.08 10.13
C LYS A 216 -8.74 -5.23 11.21
N LEU A 217 -7.95 -4.25 10.78
CA LEU A 217 -7.28 -3.30 11.66
C LEU A 217 -8.03 -1.97 11.63
N LYS A 218 -8.40 -1.44 12.80
CA LYS A 218 -9.07 -0.14 12.91
C LYS A 218 -8.09 0.95 13.32
N THR A 219 -7.96 1.95 12.47
CA THR A 219 -7.03 3.08 12.60
C THR A 219 -7.56 4.15 13.57
N CYS A 220 -6.71 5.11 13.92
CA CYS A 220 -7.06 6.23 14.80
C CYS A 220 -8.09 7.18 14.17
N ASP A 221 -8.16 7.25 12.83
CA ASP A 221 -9.15 7.99 12.06
C ASP A 221 -10.37 7.15 11.64
N LEU A 222 -10.56 6.00 12.30
CA LEU A 222 -11.70 5.09 12.15
C LEU A 222 -11.81 4.39 10.79
N ASN A 223 -10.75 4.42 9.99
CA ASN A 223 -10.66 3.57 8.82
C ASN A 223 -10.44 2.11 9.24
N GLU A 224 -11.01 1.20 8.46
CA GLU A 224 -10.85 -0.24 8.59
C GLU A 224 -9.91 -0.71 7.47
N ILE A 225 -8.77 -1.29 7.83
CA ILE A 225 -7.72 -1.73 6.92
C ILE A 225 -7.75 -3.25 6.83
N ASP A 226 -7.86 -3.75 5.60
CA ASP A 226 -7.79 -5.18 5.27
C ASP A 226 -6.33 -5.61 5.21
N ALA A 227 -5.96 -6.53 6.10
CA ALA A 227 -4.60 -7.04 6.21
C ALA A 227 -4.59 -8.57 6.30
N VAL A 228 -3.47 -9.16 5.93
CA VAL A 228 -3.23 -10.59 6.08
C VAL A 228 -1.86 -10.82 6.72
N PHE A 229 -1.74 -11.86 7.52
CA PHE A 229 -0.50 -12.27 8.16
C PHE A 229 -0.20 -13.74 7.89
N ILE A 230 1.05 -14.03 7.52
CA ILE A 230 1.61 -15.38 7.43
C ILE A 230 2.69 -15.52 8.51
N ASP A 231 2.47 -16.43 9.45
CA ASP A 231 3.44 -16.76 10.49
C ASP A 231 4.34 -17.91 10.06
N ASN A 232 5.62 -17.62 9.87
CA ASN A 232 6.65 -18.60 9.52
C ASN A 232 7.67 -18.81 10.64
N ARG A 233 7.48 -18.22 11.85
CA ARG A 233 8.41 -18.34 12.99
C ARG A 233 8.76 -19.79 13.33
N ASN A 234 7.80 -20.71 13.20
CA ASN A 234 7.97 -22.14 13.49
C ASN A 234 8.34 -22.98 12.26
N LYS A 235 8.57 -22.36 11.09
CA LYS A 235 8.85 -23.07 9.82
C LYS A 235 10.27 -22.83 9.31
N ASN A 236 10.85 -21.67 9.58
CA ASN A 236 12.18 -21.29 9.11
C ASN A 236 12.78 -20.20 10.00
N ASP A 237 14.11 -20.12 10.09
CA ASP A 237 14.78 -19.05 10.85
C ASP A 237 14.47 -17.65 10.33
N ASN A 238 14.32 -17.47 9.01
CA ASN A 238 13.85 -16.21 8.42
C ASN A 238 12.46 -15.82 8.92
N GLY A 239 11.65 -16.79 9.35
CA GLY A 239 10.34 -16.56 9.93
C GLY A 239 10.36 -15.71 11.21
N LYS A 240 11.51 -15.60 11.89
CA LYS A 240 11.70 -14.69 13.05
C LYS A 240 11.67 -13.22 12.65
N ILE A 241 11.94 -12.92 11.38
CA ILE A 241 11.86 -11.58 10.81
C ILE A 241 10.49 -11.42 10.14
N LEU A 242 9.81 -10.33 10.47
CA LEU A 242 8.57 -9.91 9.82
C LEU A 242 8.88 -8.93 8.69
N VAL A 243 8.32 -9.19 7.51
CA VAL A 243 8.31 -8.24 6.39
C VAL A 243 6.92 -7.63 6.28
N ILE A 244 6.81 -6.32 6.38
CA ILE A 244 5.57 -5.58 6.15
C ILE A 244 5.60 -5.01 4.73
N CYS A 245 4.67 -5.44 3.89
CA CYS A 245 4.59 -5.10 2.47
C CYS A 245 3.61 -3.95 2.21
N SER A 246 4.11 -2.84 1.66
CA SER A 246 3.33 -1.67 1.22
C SER A 246 3.28 -1.64 -0.31
N GLU A 247 2.08 -1.79 -0.85
CA GLU A 247 1.83 -1.99 -2.29
C GLU A 247 1.94 -0.70 -3.13
N GLY A 248 1.87 -0.87 -4.45
CA GLY A 248 1.83 0.22 -5.42
C GLY A 248 0.46 0.91 -5.51
N ASN A 249 0.35 1.92 -6.37
CA ASN A 249 -0.86 2.76 -6.51
C ASN A 249 -2.10 2.05 -7.09
N ALA A 250 -1.91 0.86 -7.64
CA ALA A 250 -2.94 -0.09 -8.03
C ALA A 250 -2.55 -1.53 -7.62
N GLY A 251 -1.66 -1.65 -6.62
CA GLY A 251 -1.26 -2.93 -6.05
C GLY A 251 -2.18 -3.34 -4.90
N PHE A 252 -2.33 -4.65 -4.71
CA PHE A 252 -3.17 -5.25 -3.67
C PHE A 252 -2.41 -6.41 -3.04
N TYR A 253 -2.47 -6.55 -1.71
CA TYR A 253 -1.69 -7.58 -1.02
C TYR A 253 -2.01 -8.99 -1.52
N GLU A 254 -3.25 -9.21 -1.99
CA GLU A 254 -3.72 -10.51 -2.47
C GLU A 254 -2.90 -11.06 -3.64
N ILE A 255 -2.28 -10.19 -4.43
CA ILE A 255 -1.59 -10.54 -5.68
C ILE A 255 -0.26 -9.80 -5.89
N GLY A 256 0.19 -9.05 -4.88
CA GLY A 256 1.31 -8.13 -5.01
C GLY A 256 2.64 -8.66 -4.46
N ILE A 257 3.38 -7.76 -3.82
CA ILE A 257 4.80 -7.91 -3.51
C ILE A 257 5.09 -8.85 -2.35
N MET A 258 4.06 -9.30 -1.63
CA MET A 258 4.18 -10.30 -0.55
C MET A 258 4.84 -11.61 -1.00
N SER A 259 4.65 -11.99 -2.27
CA SER A 259 5.16 -13.26 -2.81
C SER A 259 6.68 -13.38 -2.70
N THR A 260 7.41 -12.27 -2.87
CA THR A 260 8.87 -12.23 -2.81
C THR A 260 9.41 -12.61 -1.42
N PRO A 261 9.09 -11.92 -0.30
CA PRO A 261 9.56 -12.33 1.02
C PRO A 261 9.00 -13.69 1.46
N LEU A 262 7.79 -14.07 1.04
CA LEU A 262 7.23 -15.40 1.32
C LEU A 262 8.06 -16.53 0.70
N SER A 263 8.59 -16.33 -0.51
CA SER A 263 9.45 -17.31 -1.16
C SER A 263 10.75 -17.57 -0.37
N LYS A 264 11.25 -16.56 0.36
CA LYS A 264 12.39 -16.65 1.29
C LYS A 264 12.00 -17.06 2.71
N LYS A 265 10.74 -17.46 2.93
CA LYS A 265 10.21 -18.00 4.20
C LYS A 265 10.22 -17.00 5.38
N TYR A 266 10.23 -15.71 5.10
CA TYR A 266 9.95 -14.69 6.11
C TYR A 266 8.52 -14.80 6.63
N SER A 267 8.27 -14.30 7.85
CA SER A 267 6.89 -13.98 8.24
C SER A 267 6.49 -12.70 7.50
N VAL A 268 5.24 -12.60 7.04
CA VAL A 268 4.83 -11.49 6.16
C VAL A 268 3.49 -10.94 6.57
N VAL A 269 3.40 -9.60 6.65
CA VAL A 269 2.14 -8.87 6.68
C VAL A 269 1.98 -8.12 5.36
N GLY A 270 0.82 -8.31 4.72
CA GLY A 270 0.38 -7.45 3.63
C GLY A 270 -0.90 -6.74 4.01
N TRP A 271 -1.07 -5.53 3.51
CA TRP A 271 -2.20 -4.67 3.83
C TRP A 271 -2.61 -3.88 2.60
N ASN A 272 -3.89 -3.53 2.53
CA ASN A 272 -4.45 -2.71 1.46
C ASN A 272 -4.57 -1.25 1.93
N HIS A 273 -4.04 -0.31 1.14
CA HIS A 273 -4.15 1.14 1.37
C HIS A 273 -5.60 1.57 1.66
N PRO A 274 -5.84 2.71 2.35
CA PRO A 274 -7.19 3.23 2.55
C PRO A 274 -7.95 3.35 1.21
N GLY A 275 -9.16 2.80 1.19
CA GLY A 275 -10.02 2.74 0.01
C GLY A 275 -9.70 1.63 -1.00
N PHE A 276 -8.71 0.76 -0.77
CA PHE A 276 -8.39 -0.38 -1.63
C PHE A 276 -9.12 -1.64 -1.19
N ALA A 277 -9.82 -2.29 -2.13
CA ALA A 277 -10.53 -3.55 -1.93
C ALA A 277 -11.43 -3.52 -0.68
N GLY A 278 -11.08 -4.27 0.38
CA GLY A 278 -11.81 -4.26 1.64
C GLY A 278 -11.65 -2.97 2.44
N SER A 279 -10.51 -2.28 2.33
CA SER A 279 -10.17 -1.14 3.18
C SER A 279 -11.08 0.07 2.95
N THR A 280 -11.47 0.76 4.02
CA THR A 280 -12.27 1.99 3.94
C THR A 280 -11.39 3.23 3.80
N GLY A 281 -12.01 4.40 3.57
CA GLY A 281 -11.30 5.67 3.45
C GLY A 281 -10.84 6.01 2.05
N LEU A 282 -9.85 6.89 1.95
CA LEU A 282 -9.17 7.29 0.72
C LEU A 282 -7.68 7.44 1.00
N PRO A 283 -6.78 7.14 0.03
CA PRO A 283 -5.33 7.05 0.25
C PRO A 283 -4.66 8.43 0.28
N PHE A 284 -5.27 9.39 0.98
CA PHE A 284 -4.61 10.65 1.31
C PHE A 284 -3.44 10.38 2.25
N PRO A 285 -2.35 11.15 2.18
CA PRO A 285 -1.15 10.93 2.99
C PRO A 285 -1.47 10.67 4.47
N ALA A 286 -2.25 11.54 5.12
CA ALA A 286 -2.61 11.38 6.52
C ALA A 286 -3.36 10.06 6.83
N GLN A 287 -4.25 9.60 5.95
CA GLN A 287 -4.96 8.33 6.16
C GLN A 287 -4.04 7.13 5.91
N ASP A 288 -3.15 7.23 4.92
CA ASP A 288 -2.18 6.17 4.60
C ASP A 288 -1.13 6.03 5.71
N GLU A 289 -0.66 7.15 6.26
CA GLU A 289 0.18 7.25 7.47
C GLU A 289 -0.50 6.57 8.67
N ASN A 290 -1.76 6.88 8.94
CA ASN A 290 -2.52 6.24 10.02
C ASN A 290 -2.73 4.73 9.80
N ALA A 291 -2.84 4.30 8.53
CA ALA A 291 -3.00 2.90 8.17
C ALA A 291 -1.70 2.11 8.41
N ILE A 292 -0.56 2.57 7.89
CA ILE A 292 0.73 1.90 8.14
C ILE A 292 1.10 1.95 9.63
N ASP A 293 0.77 3.02 10.36
CA ASP A 293 0.94 3.08 11.80
C ASP A 293 0.14 1.99 12.52
N SER A 294 -1.10 1.77 12.12
CA SER A 294 -1.95 0.71 12.68
C SER A 294 -1.41 -0.69 12.37
N VAL A 295 -0.82 -0.89 11.19
CA VAL A 295 -0.13 -2.13 10.82
C VAL A 295 1.14 -2.34 11.66
N MET A 296 1.92 -1.30 11.91
CA MET A 296 3.09 -1.34 12.80
C MET A 296 2.67 -1.69 14.24
N GLN A 297 1.66 -1.00 14.77
CA GLN A 297 1.16 -1.26 16.13
C GLN A 297 0.56 -2.66 16.26
N PHE A 298 -0.07 -3.18 15.20
CA PHE A 298 -0.52 -4.57 15.14
C PHE A 298 0.67 -5.55 15.18
N ALA A 299 1.71 -5.30 14.41
CA ALA A 299 2.92 -6.13 14.40
C ALA A 299 3.61 -6.18 15.78
N LEU A 300 3.75 -5.02 16.42
CA LEU A 300 4.44 -4.88 17.72
C LEU A 300 3.62 -5.47 18.87
N ASN A 301 2.37 -5.02 19.02
CA ASN A 301 1.60 -5.28 20.24
C ASN A 301 0.72 -6.53 20.15
N TYR A 302 0.33 -6.94 18.95
CA TYR A 302 -0.56 -8.08 18.75
C TYR A 302 0.17 -9.31 18.20
N LEU A 303 1.03 -9.14 17.18
CA LEU A 303 1.80 -10.27 16.62
C LEU A 303 3.07 -10.58 17.41
N GLY A 304 3.59 -9.61 18.19
CA GLY A 304 4.73 -9.77 19.08
C GLY A 304 6.08 -9.82 18.35
N PHE A 305 6.22 -9.12 17.22
CA PHE A 305 7.53 -8.92 16.60
C PHE A 305 8.20 -7.67 17.18
N PRO A 306 9.43 -7.76 17.70
CA PRO A 306 10.17 -6.58 18.14
C PRO A 306 10.70 -5.79 16.93
N LEU A 307 11.00 -4.49 17.12
CA LEU A 307 11.39 -3.58 16.05
C LEU A 307 12.59 -4.10 15.24
N GLU A 308 13.64 -4.58 15.91
CA GLU A 308 14.87 -5.09 15.29
C GLU A 308 14.67 -6.33 14.40
N ASN A 309 13.47 -6.92 14.43
CA ASN A 309 13.05 -8.04 13.61
C ASN A 309 12.00 -7.65 12.55
N ILE A 310 11.76 -6.37 12.31
CA ILE A 310 10.83 -5.88 11.29
C ILE A 310 11.60 -5.27 10.12
N ILE A 311 11.29 -5.72 8.91
CA ILE A 311 11.70 -5.09 7.65
C ILE A 311 10.46 -4.49 7.00
N LEU A 312 10.57 -3.24 6.54
CA LEU A 312 9.53 -2.61 5.74
C LEU A 312 9.88 -2.71 4.25
N PHE A 313 8.98 -3.26 3.45
CA PHE A 313 9.16 -3.45 2.01
C PHE A 313 8.12 -2.63 1.25
N GLY A 314 8.54 -1.58 0.57
CA GLY A 314 7.68 -0.73 -0.25
C GLY A 314 7.96 -0.88 -1.74
N TRP A 315 6.91 -0.99 -2.55
CA TRP A 315 7.02 -0.96 -4.01
C TRP A 315 6.40 0.33 -4.57
N SER A 316 7.10 1.00 -5.48
CA SER A 316 6.61 2.19 -6.17
C SER A 316 6.16 3.26 -5.16
N ILE A 317 4.91 3.70 -5.21
CA ILE A 317 4.31 4.67 -4.28
C ILE A 317 4.28 4.17 -2.82
N GLY A 318 4.24 2.86 -2.59
CA GLY A 318 4.25 2.24 -1.26
C GLY A 318 5.50 2.56 -0.45
N ALA A 319 6.57 3.01 -1.12
CA ALA A 319 7.76 3.54 -0.47
C ALA A 319 7.47 4.74 0.44
N TYR A 320 6.44 5.55 0.14
CA TYR A 320 6.04 6.66 0.98
C TYR A 320 5.60 6.18 2.37
N SER A 321 4.65 5.24 2.41
CA SER A 321 4.20 4.58 3.63
C SER A 321 5.35 3.91 4.38
N THR A 322 6.22 3.19 3.64
CA THR A 322 7.41 2.54 4.19
C THR A 322 8.39 3.53 4.83
N LEU A 323 8.72 4.63 4.16
CA LEU A 323 9.65 5.64 4.66
C LEU A 323 9.08 6.46 5.82
N TRP A 324 7.77 6.76 5.77
CA TRP A 324 7.08 7.40 6.89
C TRP A 324 7.13 6.52 8.14
N ALA A 325 6.85 5.23 8.00
CA ALA A 325 6.94 4.29 9.11
C ALA A 325 8.39 4.16 9.61
N ALA A 326 9.38 4.03 8.71
CA ALA A 326 10.79 3.96 9.08
C ALA A 326 11.27 5.19 9.88
N LYS A 327 10.83 6.39 9.50
CA LYS A 327 11.11 7.62 10.25
C LYS A 327 10.55 7.57 11.69
N ASN A 328 9.36 7.02 11.88
CA ASN A 328 8.68 7.00 13.18
C ASN A 328 9.08 5.79 14.05
N TYR A 329 9.58 4.73 13.42
CA TYR A 329 10.05 3.49 14.03
C TYR A 329 11.51 3.25 13.61
N PRO A 330 12.47 4.09 14.04
CA PRO A 330 13.84 4.10 13.49
C PRO A 330 14.66 2.85 13.84
N ASP A 331 14.26 2.10 14.88
CA ASP A 331 14.96 0.91 15.35
C ASP A 331 14.56 -0.39 14.60
N ILE A 332 13.81 -0.25 13.51
CA ILE A 332 13.51 -1.39 12.62
C ILE A 332 14.79 -1.99 12.02
N ARG A 333 14.72 -3.27 11.62
CA ARG A 333 15.86 -3.98 11.02
C ARG A 333 16.38 -3.30 9.74
N GLY A 334 15.49 -2.72 8.95
CA GLY A 334 15.82 -2.12 7.67
C GLY A 334 14.60 -1.85 6.80
N ILE A 335 14.83 -1.14 5.69
CA ILE A 335 13.83 -0.98 4.63
C ILE A 335 14.35 -1.46 3.30
N ILE A 336 13.45 -1.98 2.48
CA ILE A 336 13.69 -2.34 1.08
C ILE A 336 12.72 -1.52 0.23
N LEU A 337 13.24 -0.81 -0.76
CA LEU A 337 12.48 0.05 -1.66
C LEU A 337 12.64 -0.43 -3.11
N ASP A 338 11.61 -1.06 -3.66
CA ASP A 338 11.60 -1.53 -5.06
C ASP A 338 10.91 -0.53 -5.97
N ALA A 339 11.56 -0.19 -7.08
CA ALA A 339 11.01 0.62 -8.18
C ALA A 339 10.34 1.91 -7.71
N THR A 340 11.02 2.66 -6.83
CA THR A 340 10.46 3.87 -6.24
C THR A 340 11.09 5.15 -6.78
N PHE A 341 10.59 6.28 -6.31
CA PHE A 341 10.92 7.62 -6.74
C PHE A 341 11.23 8.53 -5.55
N ASP A 342 11.79 9.69 -5.84
CA ASP A 342 12.23 10.67 -4.87
C ASP A 342 11.15 11.68 -4.47
N ASP A 343 10.32 12.11 -5.41
CA ASP A 343 9.18 13.01 -5.21
C ASP A 343 8.13 12.84 -6.34
N ILE A 344 6.87 12.62 -5.95
CA ILE A 344 5.74 12.36 -6.87
C ILE A 344 5.50 13.54 -7.84
N LEU A 345 5.85 14.77 -7.46
CA LEU A 345 5.64 15.95 -8.29
C LEU A 345 6.29 15.79 -9.67
N TYR A 346 7.53 15.27 -9.69
CA TYR A 346 8.29 15.13 -10.94
C TYR A 346 7.82 13.96 -11.81
N LEU A 347 7.04 13.03 -11.25
CA LEU A 347 6.34 12.00 -12.03
C LEU A 347 5.00 12.50 -12.57
N ALA A 348 4.33 13.39 -11.84
CA ALA A 348 3.02 13.91 -12.22
C ALA A 348 3.08 14.99 -13.30
N LEU A 349 4.03 15.93 -13.20
CA LEU A 349 4.14 17.07 -14.12
C LEU A 349 4.24 16.66 -15.60
N PRO A 350 5.08 15.67 -16.00
CA PRO A 350 5.19 15.25 -17.40
C PRO A 350 3.92 14.59 -17.96
N LYS A 351 3.00 14.14 -17.10
CA LYS A 351 1.76 13.46 -17.48
C LYS A 351 0.58 14.41 -17.63
N MET A 352 0.77 15.70 -17.33
CA MET A 352 -0.28 16.71 -17.35
C MET A 352 0.03 17.81 -18.38
N PRO A 353 -0.99 18.45 -19.00
CA PRO A 353 -0.75 19.59 -19.88
C PRO A 353 -0.04 20.73 -19.14
N ASN A 354 0.96 21.34 -19.77
CA ASN A 354 1.80 22.41 -19.17
C ASN A 354 1.00 23.57 -18.57
N MET A 355 -0.17 23.91 -19.14
CA MET A 355 -1.08 24.95 -18.63
C MET A 355 -1.58 24.68 -17.20
N PHE A 356 -1.63 23.40 -16.78
CA PHE A 356 -2.07 23.01 -15.44
C PHE A 356 -0.93 22.80 -14.45
N SER A 357 0.33 22.97 -14.86
CA SER A 357 1.52 22.71 -14.02
C SER A 357 1.43 23.37 -12.64
N GLY A 358 1.09 24.67 -12.57
CA GLY A 358 0.97 25.38 -11.29
C GLY A 358 -0.17 24.87 -10.38
N VAL A 359 -1.29 24.42 -10.97
CA VAL A 359 -2.39 23.82 -10.20
C VAL A 359 -2.01 22.42 -9.71
N VAL A 360 -1.32 21.64 -10.54
CA VAL A 360 -0.81 20.30 -10.19
C VAL A 360 0.23 20.39 -9.09
N GLU A 361 1.18 21.32 -9.21
CA GLU A 361 2.19 21.57 -8.19
C GLU A 361 1.54 21.94 -6.85
N LEU A 362 0.63 22.91 -6.86
CA LEU A 362 -0.10 23.32 -5.66
C LEU A 362 -0.93 22.18 -5.06
N ALA A 363 -1.63 21.41 -5.91
CA ALA A 363 -2.41 20.24 -5.50
C ALA A 363 -1.54 19.19 -4.80
N ILE A 364 -0.39 18.85 -5.37
CA ILE A 364 0.53 17.87 -4.81
C ILE A 364 1.16 18.41 -3.52
N ARG A 365 1.72 19.62 -3.55
CA ARG A 365 2.43 20.19 -2.39
C ARG A 365 1.54 20.39 -1.18
N GLU A 366 0.29 20.79 -1.38
CA GLU A 366 -0.64 21.07 -0.26
C GLU A 366 -1.37 19.82 0.25
N TYR A 367 -1.70 18.86 -0.62
CA TYR A 367 -2.62 17.78 -0.26
C TYR A 367 -2.05 16.36 -0.41
N VAL A 368 -1.04 16.16 -1.26
CA VAL A 368 -0.50 14.82 -1.60
C VAL A 368 1.03 14.87 -1.71
N ASN A 369 1.70 15.48 -0.73
CA ASN A 369 3.15 15.74 -0.79
C ASN A 369 3.96 14.47 -0.48
N LEU A 370 4.00 13.55 -1.44
CA LEU A 370 4.78 12.30 -1.34
C LEU A 370 6.24 12.57 -1.72
N ASN A 371 6.97 13.19 -0.79
CA ASN A 371 8.39 13.51 -0.94
C ASN A 371 9.25 12.50 -0.15
N ASN A 372 9.66 11.44 -0.84
CA ASN A 372 10.49 10.39 -0.28
C ASN A 372 11.92 10.87 0.02
N SER A 373 12.43 11.87 -0.69
CA SER A 373 13.75 12.46 -0.41
C SER A 373 13.82 13.14 0.95
N GLU A 374 12.74 13.76 1.42
CA GLU A 374 12.72 14.35 2.76
C GLU A 374 12.54 13.28 3.84
N LEU A 375 11.77 12.23 3.57
CA LEU A 375 11.58 11.13 4.53
C LEU A 375 12.83 10.27 4.70
N VAL A 376 13.54 9.95 3.61
CA VAL A 376 14.73 9.08 3.66
C VAL A 376 15.88 9.68 4.48
N LYS A 377 15.98 11.02 4.52
CA LYS A 377 16.97 11.74 5.35
C LYS A 377 16.68 11.60 6.86
N GLN A 378 15.42 11.30 7.22
CA GLN A 378 14.98 11.19 8.61
C GLN A 378 15.06 9.75 9.15
N TYR A 379 15.44 8.79 8.31
CA TYR A 379 15.68 7.41 8.72
C TYR A 379 17.16 7.06 8.65
N SER A 380 17.74 6.71 9.81
CA SER A 380 19.17 6.40 9.93
C SER A 380 19.50 4.92 9.79
N GLY A 381 18.50 4.04 9.75
CA GLY A 381 18.73 2.59 9.69
C GLY A 381 19.12 2.07 8.30
N PRO A 382 19.27 0.75 8.14
CA PRO A 382 19.67 0.11 6.89
C PRO A 382 18.66 0.29 5.75
N ILE A 383 19.13 0.57 4.53
CA ILE A 383 18.31 0.80 3.32
C ILE A 383 18.88 0.01 2.15
N LEU A 384 18.02 -0.78 1.48
CA LEU A 384 18.29 -1.36 0.17
C LEU A 384 17.29 -0.79 -0.85
N MET A 385 17.81 -0.28 -1.95
CA MET A 385 17.01 0.16 -3.10
C MET A 385 17.18 -0.83 -4.24
N ILE A 386 16.08 -1.13 -4.93
CA ILE A 386 16.06 -1.94 -6.14
C ILE A 386 15.54 -1.07 -7.27
N ARG A 387 16.37 -0.85 -8.29
CA ARG A 387 16.02 -0.05 -9.47
C ARG A 387 15.74 -0.99 -10.64
N ARG A 388 14.59 -0.77 -11.27
CA ARG A 388 14.22 -1.46 -12.50
C ARG A 388 14.83 -0.74 -13.69
N THR A 389 15.63 -1.45 -14.48
CA THR A 389 16.41 -0.80 -15.55
C THR A 389 15.58 -0.47 -16.78
N GLU A 390 14.41 -1.10 -16.95
CA GLU A 390 13.47 -0.90 -18.07
C GLU A 390 12.14 -0.30 -17.56
N ASP A 391 12.19 0.47 -16.48
CA ASP A 391 11.00 1.03 -15.82
C ASP A 391 10.36 2.17 -16.62
N GLU A 392 9.15 1.94 -17.10
CA GLU A 392 8.34 2.85 -17.90
C GLU A 392 7.53 3.86 -17.06
N ILE A 393 7.47 3.68 -15.74
CA ILE A 393 6.67 4.48 -14.81
C ILE A 393 7.54 5.47 -14.02
N ILE A 394 8.70 5.01 -13.55
CA ILE A 394 9.59 5.76 -12.66
C ILE A 394 10.61 6.60 -13.44
N CYS A 395 10.83 6.32 -14.72
CA CYS A 395 11.61 7.18 -15.61
C CYS A 395 10.75 8.33 -16.14
N THR A 396 11.25 9.57 -16.07
CA THR A 396 10.52 10.71 -16.66
C THR A 396 10.59 10.73 -18.19
N HIS A 397 11.57 10.03 -18.76
CA HIS A 397 11.67 9.77 -20.19
C HIS A 397 11.74 8.26 -20.44
N GLU A 398 10.91 7.77 -21.34
CA GLU A 398 10.84 6.34 -21.68
C GLU A 398 12.21 5.81 -22.14
N ASN A 399 12.55 4.60 -21.71
CA ASN A 399 13.80 3.91 -22.05
C ASN A 399 15.08 4.68 -21.69
N ASN A 400 15.01 5.63 -20.75
CA ASN A 400 16.16 6.41 -20.31
C ASN A 400 16.39 6.28 -18.80
N ILE A 401 17.24 5.32 -18.41
CA ILE A 401 17.57 5.03 -17.01
C ILE A 401 18.18 6.22 -16.25
N ASN A 402 18.85 7.15 -16.94
CA ASN A 402 19.37 8.38 -16.32
C ASN A 402 18.26 9.20 -15.66
N THR A 403 17.03 9.08 -16.19
CA THR A 403 15.87 9.84 -15.77
C THR A 403 15.00 9.09 -14.75
N ASN A 404 15.44 7.91 -14.33
CA ASN A 404 14.80 7.13 -13.28
C ASN A 404 14.83 7.91 -11.96
N ARG A 405 13.66 8.21 -11.39
CA ARG A 405 13.53 8.98 -10.14
C ARG A 405 14.17 8.30 -8.92
N GLY A 406 14.38 6.99 -8.96
CA GLY A 406 15.14 6.26 -7.94
C GLY A 406 16.61 6.70 -7.84
N ASN A 407 17.22 7.17 -8.93
CA ASN A 407 18.58 7.72 -8.91
C ASN A 407 18.67 8.95 -8.01
N TYR A 408 17.70 9.86 -8.15
CA TYR A 408 17.64 11.10 -7.39
C TYR A 408 17.42 10.82 -5.90
N LEU A 409 16.58 9.83 -5.57
CA LEU A 409 16.35 9.41 -4.19
C LEU A 409 17.65 8.87 -3.56
N LEU A 410 18.34 7.97 -4.26
CA LEU A 410 19.62 7.42 -3.80
C LEU A 410 20.67 8.51 -3.60
N LEU A 411 20.83 9.41 -4.56
CA LEU A 411 21.79 10.51 -4.48
C LEU A 411 21.48 11.48 -3.34
N ASN A 412 20.21 11.83 -3.13
CA ASN A 412 19.78 12.67 -2.01
C ASN A 412 20.05 12.00 -0.66
N MET A 413 19.82 10.69 -0.56
CA MET A 413 20.13 9.90 0.63
C MET A 413 21.63 9.84 0.90
N LEU A 414 22.45 9.44 -0.09
CA LEU A 414 23.89 9.28 0.06
C LEU A 414 24.58 10.62 0.35
N ARG A 415 24.18 11.69 -0.31
CA ARG A 415 24.68 13.04 -0.04
C ARG A 415 24.38 13.51 1.38
N TYR A 416 23.19 13.20 1.89
CA TYR A 416 22.85 13.51 3.28
C TYR A 416 23.65 12.64 4.25
N ARG A 417 23.76 11.33 4.00
CA ARG A 417 24.46 10.40 4.89
C ARG A 417 25.97 10.62 4.93
N PHE A 418 26.59 11.01 3.81
CA PHE A 418 28.04 11.11 3.66
C PHE A 418 28.47 12.44 2.96
N PRO A 419 28.18 13.61 3.57
CA PRO A 419 28.35 14.91 2.91
C PRO A 419 29.81 15.19 2.50
N ASN A 420 30.77 14.72 3.31
CA ASN A 420 32.19 14.91 3.05
C ASN A 420 32.76 13.93 2.03
N ILE A 421 32.01 12.89 1.63
CA ILE A 421 32.35 12.01 0.49
C ILE A 421 31.71 12.56 -0.79
N PHE A 422 30.41 12.86 -0.75
CA PHE A 422 29.61 13.31 -1.90
C PHE A 422 29.69 14.83 -2.11
N LYS A 423 30.91 15.33 -2.43
CA LYS A 423 31.10 16.69 -2.96
C LYS A 423 30.61 16.80 -4.40
N LEU A 424 30.65 18.01 -4.98
CA LEU A 424 30.11 18.30 -6.31
C LEU A 424 30.64 17.35 -7.40
N SER A 425 31.96 17.14 -7.50
CA SER A 425 32.55 16.22 -8.49
C SER A 425 32.14 14.76 -8.26
N GLN A 426 32.01 14.34 -7.01
CA GLN A 426 31.51 13.00 -6.67
C GLN A 426 30.02 12.81 -6.97
N MET A 427 29.21 13.86 -6.86
CA MET A 427 27.81 13.83 -7.29
C MET A 427 27.67 13.68 -8.82
N GLU A 428 28.56 14.32 -9.58
CA GLU A 428 28.63 14.18 -11.04
C GLU A 428 29.09 12.77 -11.45
N LEU A 429 30.12 12.23 -10.77
CA LEU A 429 30.55 10.84 -10.95
C LEU A 429 29.41 9.86 -10.64
N ALA A 430 28.74 10.03 -9.49
CA ALA A 430 27.62 9.19 -9.09
C ALA A 430 26.48 9.22 -10.12
N SER A 431 26.15 10.41 -10.64
CA SER A 431 25.14 10.57 -11.69
C SER A 431 25.55 9.85 -12.99
N LYS A 432 26.83 9.92 -13.37
CA LYS A 432 27.39 9.22 -14.53
C LYS A 432 27.40 7.69 -14.35
N ILE A 433 27.62 7.19 -13.14
CA ILE A 433 27.50 5.77 -12.82
C ILE A 433 26.04 5.32 -13.00
N LEU A 434 25.10 6.10 -12.43
CA LEU A 434 23.67 5.80 -12.45
C LEU A 434 23.01 6.03 -13.82
N SER A 435 23.66 6.71 -14.76
CA SER A 435 23.14 6.90 -16.12
C SER A 435 23.15 5.63 -16.98
N LYS A 436 23.63 4.51 -16.43
CA LYS A 436 23.65 3.18 -17.05
C LYS A 436 23.30 2.09 -16.01
N PRO A 437 22.96 0.87 -16.45
CA PRO A 437 22.84 -0.27 -15.55
C PRO A 437 24.17 -0.50 -14.80
N LEU A 438 24.07 -0.86 -13.52
CA LEU A 438 25.21 -1.26 -12.70
C LEU A 438 25.69 -2.64 -13.16
N ASP A 439 26.99 -2.74 -13.43
CA ASP A 439 27.62 -4.02 -13.75
C ASP A 439 27.59 -4.92 -12.50
N LYS A 440 27.32 -6.22 -12.69
CA LYS A 440 27.55 -7.25 -11.65
C LYS A 440 29.06 -7.47 -11.50
N LEU A 441 29.78 -6.49 -10.97
CA LEU A 441 31.20 -6.65 -10.65
C LEU A 441 31.32 -7.44 -9.35
N SER A 442 32.18 -8.45 -9.36
CA SER A 442 32.60 -9.20 -8.17
C SER A 442 33.13 -8.25 -7.10
N GLU A 443 32.93 -8.59 -5.83
CA GLU A 443 33.56 -7.86 -4.71
C GLU A 443 35.07 -7.77 -4.97
N ASN A 444 35.56 -6.54 -5.15
CA ASN A 444 36.96 -6.28 -5.46
C ASN A 444 37.73 -5.93 -4.19
N ARG A 445 39.07 -6.01 -4.23
CA ARG A 445 39.95 -5.59 -3.12
C ARG A 445 39.64 -4.17 -2.62
N GLU A 446 39.25 -3.28 -3.52
CA GLU A 446 38.86 -1.90 -3.23
C GLU A 446 37.60 -1.80 -2.33
N ASP A 447 36.72 -2.81 -2.36
CA ASP A 447 35.51 -2.86 -1.53
C ASP A 447 35.86 -3.15 -0.07
N GLN A 448 36.84 -4.03 0.16
CA GLN A 448 37.33 -4.35 1.49
C GLN A 448 38.02 -3.13 2.12
N GLU A 449 38.78 -2.36 1.33
CA GLU A 449 39.41 -1.11 1.79
C GLU A 449 38.36 -0.04 2.13
N CYS A 450 37.36 0.16 1.26
CA CYS A 450 36.25 1.09 1.51
C CYS A 450 35.46 0.72 2.76
N PHE A 451 35.13 -0.56 2.93
CA PHE A 451 34.45 -1.06 4.11
C PHE A 451 35.29 -0.83 5.37
N SER A 452 36.57 -1.18 5.34
CA SER A 452 37.49 -1.00 6.48
C SER A 452 37.59 0.46 6.93
N LEU A 453 37.62 1.40 5.98
CA LEU A 453 37.61 2.84 6.29
C LEU A 453 36.33 3.27 7.01
N LEU A 454 35.17 2.81 6.53
CA LEU A 454 33.87 3.13 7.14
C LEU A 454 33.72 2.47 8.52
N ALA A 455 34.08 1.20 8.65
CA ALA A 455 34.02 0.45 9.90
C ALA A 455 34.94 1.05 10.97
N SER A 456 36.18 1.40 10.59
CA SER A 456 37.14 2.07 11.47
C SER A 456 36.64 3.45 11.94
N TYR A 457 35.99 4.20 11.05
CA TYR A 457 35.40 5.48 11.43
C TYR A 457 34.25 5.31 12.43
N VAL A 458 33.36 4.34 12.18
CA VAL A 458 32.17 4.09 13.01
C VAL A 458 32.51 3.37 14.33
N SER A 459 33.66 2.69 14.44
CA SER A 459 34.08 2.12 15.73
C SER A 459 34.54 3.18 16.73
N VAL A 460 35.05 4.32 16.24
CA VAL A 460 35.51 5.45 17.07
C VAL A 460 34.44 6.53 17.22
N ASN A 461 33.55 6.69 16.25
CA ASN A 461 32.51 7.71 16.23
C ASN A 461 31.11 7.10 16.35
N LYS A 462 30.13 7.86 16.83
CA LYS A 462 28.74 7.39 16.87
C LYS A 462 28.25 7.09 15.44
N ASN A 463 27.65 5.92 15.21
CA ASN A 463 26.97 5.59 13.96
C ASN A 463 25.66 6.39 13.82
N CYS A 464 25.79 7.68 13.49
CA CYS A 464 24.66 8.58 13.34
C CYS A 464 24.87 9.44 12.10
N TYR A 465 23.90 9.41 11.19
CA TYR A 465 23.94 10.25 10.00
C TYR A 465 23.53 11.69 10.35
N PRO A 466 24.13 12.69 9.69
CA PRO A 466 25.21 12.61 8.69
C PRO A 466 26.56 12.20 9.29
N LEU A 467 27.32 11.34 8.58
CA LEU A 467 28.70 10.97 8.96
C LEU A 467 29.70 11.93 8.30
N PRO A 468 30.48 12.72 9.06
CA PRO A 468 31.43 13.67 8.50
C PRO A 468 32.75 13.04 8.02
N ILE A 469 32.76 11.72 7.74
CA ILE A 469 33.92 11.02 7.18
C ILE A 469 34.32 11.60 5.81
N GLY A 470 35.63 11.76 5.59
CA GLY A 470 36.19 12.09 4.28
C GLY A 470 36.64 13.54 4.10
N GLU A 471 36.78 14.33 5.17
CA GLU A 471 37.37 15.68 5.07
C GLU A 471 38.78 15.64 4.50
N THR A 472 39.61 14.74 5.01
CA THR A 472 41.02 14.56 4.62
C THR A 472 41.22 13.64 3.41
N PHE A 473 40.16 13.05 2.87
CA PHE A 473 40.27 12.10 1.76
C PHE A 473 40.61 12.81 0.45
N ASN A 474 41.51 12.21 -0.31
CA ASN A 474 41.82 12.63 -1.67
C ASN A 474 40.68 12.26 -2.64
N GLU A 475 40.77 12.71 -3.88
CA GLU A 475 39.72 12.50 -4.88
C GLU A 475 39.50 11.01 -5.21
N ILE A 476 40.58 10.23 -5.32
CA ILE A 476 40.52 8.79 -5.64
C ILE A 476 39.79 8.03 -4.54
N GLN A 477 40.14 8.28 -3.26
CA GLN A 477 39.48 7.66 -2.12
C GLN A 477 37.97 7.96 -2.08
N ARG A 478 37.58 9.20 -2.38
CA ARG A 478 36.17 9.58 -2.45
C ARG A 478 35.46 8.88 -3.60
N ASN A 479 36.08 8.80 -4.77
CA ASN A 479 35.50 8.14 -5.95
C ASN A 479 35.26 6.65 -5.68
N ASN A 480 36.23 5.96 -5.08
CA ASN A 480 36.08 4.55 -4.69
C ASN A 480 34.93 4.36 -3.69
N LEU A 481 34.82 5.25 -2.69
CA LEU A 481 33.72 5.21 -1.72
C LEU A 481 32.36 5.50 -2.36
N VAL A 482 32.27 6.39 -3.35
CA VAL A 482 31.04 6.65 -4.10
C VAL A 482 30.57 5.37 -4.81
N GLU A 483 31.46 4.72 -5.55
CA GLU A 483 31.15 3.47 -6.27
C GLU A 483 30.74 2.34 -5.32
N PHE A 484 31.47 2.20 -4.21
CA PHE A 484 31.16 1.23 -3.16
C PHE A 484 29.79 1.48 -2.53
N LEU A 485 29.51 2.73 -2.10
CA LEU A 485 28.26 3.06 -1.41
C LEU A 485 27.03 2.93 -2.32
N ILE A 486 27.16 3.26 -3.60
CA ILE A 486 26.11 3.01 -4.60
C ILE A 486 25.82 1.51 -4.67
N ARG A 487 26.84 0.65 -4.83
CA ARG A 487 26.65 -0.81 -4.93
C ARG A 487 26.10 -1.46 -3.65
N LYS A 488 26.41 -0.91 -2.47
CA LYS A 488 25.87 -1.43 -1.20
C LYS A 488 24.41 -1.06 -0.96
N HIS A 489 23.92 0.05 -1.53
CA HIS A 489 22.54 0.50 -1.32
C HIS A 489 21.63 0.33 -2.53
N LEU A 490 22.16 0.06 -3.73
CA LEU A 490 21.39 -0.07 -4.95
C LEU A 490 21.68 -1.39 -5.66
N ARG A 491 20.61 -2.08 -6.06
CA ARG A 491 20.66 -3.20 -6.98
C ARG A 491 19.80 -2.94 -8.21
N ASP A 492 20.33 -3.31 -9.36
CA ASP A 492 19.59 -3.25 -10.62
C ASP A 492 18.90 -4.58 -10.90
N PHE A 493 17.62 -4.51 -11.21
CA PHE A 493 16.83 -5.62 -11.71
C PHE A 493 16.35 -5.31 -13.14
N LYS A 494 16.79 -6.13 -14.10
CA LYS A 494 16.39 -5.96 -15.50
C LYS A 494 14.93 -6.38 -15.72
N SER A 495 14.02 -5.43 -15.62
CA SER A 495 12.59 -5.62 -15.85
C SER A 495 11.84 -4.30 -16.01
N THR A 496 10.59 -4.40 -16.47
CA THR A 496 9.57 -3.34 -16.45
C THR A 496 8.93 -3.19 -15.06
N HIS A 497 8.17 -2.12 -14.85
CA HIS A 497 7.68 -1.70 -13.52
C HIS A 497 6.85 -2.76 -12.78
N CYS A 498 5.93 -3.43 -13.48
CA CYS A 498 4.97 -4.37 -12.87
C CYS A 498 5.43 -5.83 -12.85
N THR A 499 6.66 -6.12 -13.25
CA THR A 499 7.19 -7.49 -13.21
C THR A 499 7.40 -7.93 -11.75
N PRO A 500 6.92 -9.10 -11.29
CA PRO A 500 7.16 -9.54 -9.91
C PRO A 500 8.66 -9.58 -9.56
N LEU A 501 9.03 -9.09 -8.37
CA LEU A 501 10.42 -9.09 -7.93
C LEU A 501 10.87 -10.51 -7.56
N PRO A 502 11.93 -11.07 -8.19
CA PRO A 502 12.43 -12.38 -7.84
C PRO A 502 13.06 -12.44 -6.44
N ALA A 503 13.05 -13.63 -5.84
CA ALA A 503 13.53 -13.87 -4.47
C ALA A 503 15.02 -13.48 -4.28
N GLU A 504 15.83 -13.66 -5.31
CA GLU A 504 17.27 -13.37 -5.30
C GLU A 504 17.59 -11.87 -5.15
N PHE A 505 16.63 -10.98 -5.41
CA PHE A 505 16.81 -9.54 -5.21
C PHE A 505 16.40 -9.06 -3.82
N PHE A 506 15.69 -9.88 -3.05
CA PHE A 506 15.24 -9.54 -1.70
C PHE A 506 16.31 -9.93 -0.67
N ASP A 507 17.30 -9.07 -0.48
CA ASP A 507 18.36 -9.27 0.51
C ASP A 507 18.23 -8.31 1.69
N LEU A 508 18.86 -8.69 2.80
CA LEU A 508 18.89 -7.83 3.98
C LEU A 508 19.61 -6.52 3.64
N PRO A 509 19.04 -5.37 4.00
CA PRO A 509 19.70 -4.09 3.79
C PRO A 509 21.06 -4.01 4.50
N TRP A 510 22.05 -3.44 3.80
CA TRP A 510 23.42 -3.33 4.32
C TRP A 510 23.51 -2.39 5.52
N ASN A 511 24.32 -2.78 6.50
CA ASN A 511 24.60 -2.00 7.71
C ASN A 511 26.10 -2.03 8.01
N ILE A 512 26.70 -0.83 8.15
CA ILE A 512 28.12 -0.66 8.48
C ILE A 512 28.49 -1.39 9.79
N SER A 513 27.58 -1.44 10.77
CA SER A 513 27.86 -1.99 12.10
C SER A 513 27.66 -3.50 12.24
N VAL A 514 27.07 -4.19 11.27
CA VAL A 514 26.78 -5.64 11.39
C VAL A 514 27.86 -6.49 10.74
N GLU A 515 28.55 -5.97 9.72
CA GLU A 515 29.70 -6.66 9.11
C GLU A 515 30.97 -6.64 10.01
N THR A 516 30.97 -5.90 11.12
CA THR A 516 32.06 -5.95 12.12
C THR A 516 31.99 -7.14 13.07
N ASP A 517 30.85 -7.84 13.15
CA ASP A 517 30.68 -9.03 14.01
C ASP A 517 31.22 -10.32 13.34
N PHE A 518 31.65 -10.24 12.08
CA PHE A 518 32.24 -11.34 11.30
C PHE A 518 33.74 -11.16 11.07
N ILE A 519 34.50 -10.72 12.09
CA ILE A 519 35.95 -10.94 12.09
C ILE A 519 36.18 -12.30 12.74
N PRO A 520 36.53 -13.36 11.99
CA PRO A 520 37.01 -14.59 12.63
C PRO A 520 38.32 -14.24 13.31
N THR A 521 38.36 -14.32 14.63
CA THR A 521 39.59 -14.33 15.43
C THR A 521 40.50 -15.48 15.03
#